data_AF-A0A9Q0MSA7-F1
#
_entry.id   AF-A0A9Q0MSA7-F1
#
_cell.length_a   1.000
_cell.length_b   1.000
_cell.length_c   1.000
_cell.angle_alpha   90.00
_cell.angle_beta   90.00
_cell.angle_gamma   90.00
#
_symmetry.space_group_name_H-M   'P 1'
#
loop_
_entity.id
_entity.type
_entity.pdbx_description
1 polymer ?
#
loop_
_entity_poly.entity_id
_entity_poly.type
_entity_poly.pdbx_seq_one_letter_code
_entity_poly.pdbx_strand_id
1 'polypeptide(L)'
;MEEEVPISGNSEEFELDEEEEEPITAKKVLDTLRQAWLNEKFAPDLLLHQTDMLDLMLAQVSYMEENLRHLESNDFRGIIHRMELERIKYIICCYLRCRLAKIEEFTDFILAEEAKREEKLLSEEEFTYATTFSNITKKHFEQIVLKYVPTLRDDCAQNLPRPNEMSHVFLTANKDVPSVIVGSNDEEVDLQIGSRHIMPYKLAADLLKNGDVQLL
;
A
#
# COMPACT_ATOMS: atom_id res chain seq x y z
N MET A 1 -34.59 -65.99 11.82
CA MET A 1 -34.42 -64.87 12.76
C MET A 1 -32.93 -64.68 12.91
N GLU A 2 -32.38 -63.79 12.10
CA GLU A 2 -31.07 -63.15 12.27
C GLU A 2 -31.23 -61.84 11.49
N GLU A 3 -31.13 -60.72 12.22
CA GLU A 3 -31.43 -59.36 11.77
C GLU A 3 -30.30 -58.81 10.89
N GLU A 4 -30.66 -58.16 9.78
CA GLU A 4 -29.74 -57.34 9.00
C GLU A 4 -29.50 -56.01 9.72
N VAL A 5 -28.22 -55.69 9.94
CA VAL A 5 -27.78 -54.36 10.41
C VAL A 5 -27.45 -53.51 9.19
N PRO A 6 -28.10 -52.34 8.97
CA PRO A 6 -27.69 -51.45 7.90
C PRO A 6 -26.51 -50.60 8.37
N ILE A 7 -25.39 -50.71 7.67
CA ILE A 7 -24.26 -49.77 7.81
C ILE A 7 -24.69 -48.47 7.13
N SER A 8 -25.18 -47.53 7.94
CA SER A 8 -25.39 -46.14 7.54
C SER A 8 -24.03 -45.55 7.16
N GLY A 9 -23.81 -45.39 5.85
CA GLY A 9 -22.73 -44.57 5.32
C GLY A 9 -23.04 -43.11 5.64
N ASN A 10 -22.38 -42.57 6.66
CA ASN A 10 -22.28 -41.13 6.88
C ASN A 10 -21.04 -40.66 6.14
N SER A 11 -21.15 -40.54 4.82
CA SER A 11 -20.22 -39.74 4.03
C SER A 11 -20.59 -38.29 4.29
N GLU A 12 -20.00 -37.69 5.32
CA GLU A 12 -19.97 -36.24 5.44
C GLU A 12 -19.16 -35.72 4.24
N GLU A 13 -19.88 -35.33 3.19
CA GLU A 13 -19.36 -34.44 2.16
C GLU A 13 -18.88 -33.17 2.87
N PHE A 14 -17.58 -33.11 3.16
CA PHE A 14 -16.90 -31.85 3.34
C PHE A 14 -17.00 -31.12 2.00
N GLU A 15 -18.01 -30.27 1.87
CA GLU A 15 -17.98 -29.14 0.93
C GLU A 15 -16.77 -28.29 1.34
N LEU A 16 -15.62 -28.62 0.76
CA LEU A 16 -14.53 -27.67 0.63
C LEU A 16 -15.12 -26.59 -0.27
N ASP A 17 -15.43 -25.43 0.32
CA ASP A 17 -15.56 -24.18 -0.41
C ASP A 17 -14.25 -24.02 -1.18
N GLU A 18 -14.21 -24.53 -2.42
CA GLU A 18 -13.25 -24.12 -3.42
C GLU A 18 -13.52 -22.63 -3.61
N GLU A 19 -12.80 -21.78 -2.87
CA GLU A 19 -12.67 -20.36 -3.19
C GLU A 19 -12.31 -20.31 -4.67
N GLU A 20 -13.29 -19.98 -5.52
CA GLU A 20 -13.07 -19.81 -6.95
C GLU A 20 -11.91 -18.83 -7.09
N GLU A 21 -10.74 -19.33 -7.52
CA GLU A 21 -9.59 -18.49 -7.83
C GLU A 21 -10.00 -17.55 -8.99
N GLU A 22 -10.60 -16.41 -8.63
CA GLU A 22 -11.03 -15.41 -9.60
C GLU A 22 -9.80 -14.99 -10.40
N PRO A 23 -9.83 -15.10 -11.75
CA PRO A 23 -8.69 -14.73 -12.56
C PRO A 23 -8.36 -13.25 -12.34
N ILE A 24 -7.10 -12.98 -11.97
CA ILE A 24 -6.57 -11.63 -11.76
C ILE A 24 -6.65 -10.88 -13.09
N THR A 25 -7.73 -10.12 -13.26
CA THR A 25 -7.99 -9.35 -14.48
C THR A 25 -7.23 -8.02 -14.39
N ALA A 26 -6.75 -7.48 -15.52
CA ALA A 26 -6.06 -6.19 -15.57
C ALA A 26 -6.84 -5.04 -14.89
N LYS A 27 -8.18 -5.07 -14.98
CA LYS A 27 -9.05 -4.13 -14.28
C LYS A 27 -8.93 -4.23 -12.76
N LYS A 28 -8.91 -5.44 -12.20
CA LYS A 28 -8.80 -5.70 -10.76
C LYS A 28 -7.46 -5.17 -10.25
N VAL A 29 -6.36 -5.46 -10.97
CA VAL A 29 -5.03 -4.93 -10.59
C VAL A 29 -4.99 -3.40 -10.62
N LEU A 30 -5.59 -2.78 -11.64
CA LEU A 30 -5.68 -1.32 -11.73
C LEU A 30 -6.47 -0.71 -10.57
N ASP A 31 -7.60 -1.32 -10.19
CA ASP A 31 -8.41 -0.88 -9.07
C ASP A 31 -7.65 -1.02 -7.74
N THR A 32 -6.92 -2.13 -7.52
CA THR A 32 -6.05 -2.32 -6.36
C THR A 32 -4.94 -1.27 -6.29
N LEU A 33 -4.24 -0.99 -7.40
CA LEU A 33 -3.21 0.05 -7.44
C LEU A 33 -3.77 1.44 -7.20
N ARG A 34 -4.97 1.73 -7.71
CA ARG A 34 -5.66 3.00 -7.46
C ARG A 34 -6.00 3.16 -5.98
N GLN A 35 -6.47 2.09 -5.32
CA GLN A 35 -6.73 2.10 -3.88
C GLN A 35 -5.43 2.28 -3.08
N ALA A 36 -4.38 1.54 -3.42
CA ALA A 36 -3.07 1.68 -2.81
C ALA A 36 -2.53 3.11 -2.93
N TRP A 37 -2.70 3.74 -4.09
CA TRP A 37 -2.35 5.15 -4.30
C TRP A 37 -3.13 6.10 -3.41
N LEU A 38 -4.45 5.96 -3.31
CA LEU A 38 -5.27 6.82 -2.45
C LEU A 38 -4.88 6.64 -0.98
N ASN A 39 -4.72 5.41 -0.53
CA ASN A 39 -4.29 5.10 0.83
C ASN A 39 -2.92 5.70 1.12
N GLU A 40 -1.96 5.53 0.21
CA GLU A 40 -0.63 6.12 0.36
C GLU A 40 -0.70 7.65 0.37
N LYS A 41 -1.57 8.28 -0.41
CA LYS A 41 -1.69 9.74 -0.44
C LYS A 41 -2.18 10.34 0.88
N PHE A 42 -3.08 9.64 1.58
CA PHE A 42 -3.75 10.17 2.77
C PHE A 42 -3.21 9.58 4.08
N ALA A 43 -2.41 8.52 4.03
CA ALA A 43 -1.71 8.00 5.20
C ALA A 43 -0.55 8.94 5.60
N PRO A 44 -0.37 9.24 6.90
CA PRO A 44 0.75 10.05 7.38
C PRO A 44 2.09 9.28 7.39
N ASP A 45 2.06 7.95 7.44
CA ASP A 45 3.22 7.07 7.40
C ASP A 45 3.34 6.33 6.05
N LEU A 46 4.41 5.58 5.86
CA LEU A 46 4.64 4.79 4.65
C LEU A 46 3.92 3.44 4.75
N LEU A 47 3.11 3.10 3.74
CA LEU A 47 2.38 1.83 3.70
C LEU A 47 3.23 0.71 3.05
N LEU A 48 2.71 -0.53 3.09
CA LEU A 48 3.33 -1.67 2.43
C LEU A 48 3.39 -1.48 0.90
N HIS A 49 4.56 -1.70 0.31
CA HIS A 49 4.73 -1.61 -1.14
C HIS A 49 3.97 -2.73 -1.86
N GLN A 50 3.14 -2.36 -2.85
CA GLN A 50 2.38 -3.29 -3.69
C GLN A 50 3.20 -3.77 -4.91
N THR A 51 4.32 -4.48 -4.66
CA THR A 51 5.32 -4.79 -5.72
C THR A 51 4.71 -5.67 -6.80
N ASP A 52 4.03 -6.75 -6.39
CA ASP A 52 3.42 -7.70 -7.31
C ASP A 52 2.40 -7.04 -8.24
N MET A 53 1.54 -6.18 -7.69
CA MET A 53 0.51 -5.48 -8.47
C MET A 53 1.14 -4.47 -9.44
N LEU A 54 2.21 -3.79 -9.02
CA LEU A 54 2.94 -2.84 -9.83
C LEU A 54 3.66 -3.53 -10.99
N ASP A 55 4.35 -4.64 -10.72
CA ASP A 55 5.06 -5.43 -11.73
C ASP A 55 4.10 -6.01 -12.77
N LEU A 56 2.96 -6.55 -12.31
CA LEU A 56 1.89 -7.03 -13.19
C LEU A 56 1.39 -5.92 -14.12
N MET A 57 1.18 -4.70 -13.61
CA MET A 57 0.73 -3.59 -14.48
C MET A 57 1.82 -3.06 -15.38
N LEU A 58 3.08 -3.00 -14.95
CA LEU A 58 4.18 -2.60 -15.83
C LEU A 58 4.39 -3.58 -16.98
N ALA A 59 4.26 -4.88 -16.72
CA ALA A 59 4.29 -5.92 -17.75
C ALA A 59 3.12 -5.75 -18.74
N GLN A 60 1.90 -5.53 -18.22
CA GLN A 60 0.71 -5.33 -19.05
C GLN A 60 0.80 -4.06 -19.91
N VAL A 61 1.30 -2.96 -19.35
CA VAL A 61 1.54 -1.70 -20.08
C VAL A 61 2.53 -1.94 -21.21
N SER A 62 3.65 -2.62 -20.92
CA SER A 62 4.69 -2.92 -21.91
C SER A 62 4.17 -3.79 -23.06
N TYR A 63 3.39 -4.82 -22.74
CA TYR A 63 2.73 -5.69 -23.73
C TYR A 63 1.75 -4.92 -24.63
N MET A 64 0.92 -4.06 -24.04
CA MET A 64 -0.03 -3.25 -24.80
C MET A 64 0.68 -2.20 -25.67
N GLU A 65 1.77 -1.61 -25.19
CA GLU A 65 2.58 -0.68 -25.98
C GLU A 65 3.19 -1.35 -27.22
N GLU A 66 3.71 -2.56 -27.09
CA GLU A 66 4.24 -3.32 -28.22
C GLU A 66 3.14 -3.62 -29.25
N ASN A 67 1.99 -4.13 -28.80
CA ASN A 67 0.84 -4.37 -29.67
C ASN A 67 0.42 -3.10 -30.44
N LEU A 68 0.41 -1.94 -29.78
CA LEU A 68 0.05 -0.66 -30.39
C LEU A 68 1.04 -0.15 -31.44
N ARG A 69 2.29 -0.65 -31.45
CA ARG A 69 3.26 -0.33 -32.51
C ARG A 69 2.91 -1.03 -33.82
N HIS A 70 2.20 -2.15 -33.75
CA HIS A 70 1.81 -2.95 -34.91
C HIS A 70 0.41 -2.59 -35.46
N LEU A 71 -0.34 -1.75 -34.76
CA LEU A 71 -1.65 -1.27 -35.21
C LEU A 71 -1.54 -0.17 -36.28
N GLU A 72 -2.44 -0.21 -37.26
CA GLU A 72 -2.52 0.82 -38.30
C GLU A 72 -2.88 2.20 -37.73
N SER A 73 -2.32 3.24 -38.31
CA SER A 73 -2.38 4.62 -37.81
C SER A 73 -3.78 5.26 -37.84
N ASN A 74 -4.77 4.64 -38.48
CA ASN A 74 -6.14 5.15 -38.60
C ASN A 74 -7.18 4.34 -37.82
N ASP A 75 -6.75 3.45 -36.91
CA ASP A 75 -7.66 2.71 -36.03
C ASP A 75 -8.01 3.52 -34.77
N PHE A 76 -9.30 3.84 -34.62
CA PHE A 76 -9.84 4.49 -33.41
C PHE A 76 -9.54 3.71 -32.12
N ARG A 77 -9.43 2.38 -32.19
CA ARG A 77 -9.08 1.52 -31.04
C ARG A 77 -7.67 1.83 -30.55
N GLY A 78 -6.74 2.11 -31.46
CA GLY A 78 -5.38 2.51 -31.13
C GLY A 78 -5.33 3.80 -30.32
N ILE A 79 -6.18 4.77 -30.65
CA ILE A 79 -6.29 6.03 -29.90
C ILE A 79 -6.82 5.77 -28.48
N ILE A 80 -7.88 4.98 -28.34
CA ILE A 80 -8.47 4.64 -27.03
C ILE A 80 -7.46 3.92 -26.14
N HIS A 81 -6.75 2.91 -26.67
CA HIS A 81 -5.74 2.19 -25.91
C HIS A 81 -4.56 3.10 -25.50
N ARG A 82 -4.12 4.02 -26.36
CA ARG A 82 -3.08 5.00 -25.99
C ARG A 82 -3.53 5.92 -24.85
N MET A 83 -4.76 6.44 -24.92
CA MET A 83 -5.30 7.29 -23.84
C MET A 83 -5.38 6.52 -22.51
N GLU A 84 -5.79 5.26 -22.55
CA GLU A 84 -5.89 4.43 -21.36
C GLU A 84 -4.50 4.11 -20.77
N LEU A 85 -3.50 3.83 -21.61
CA LEU A 85 -2.12 3.62 -21.14
C LEU A 85 -1.56 4.85 -20.45
N GLU A 86 -1.80 6.05 -20.99
CA GLU A 86 -1.36 7.29 -20.34
C GLU A 86 -2.06 7.48 -18.97
N ARG A 87 -3.34 7.12 -18.85
CA ARG A 87 -4.06 7.14 -17.58
C ARG A 87 -3.46 6.17 -16.55
N ILE A 88 -3.12 4.94 -16.97
CA ILE A 88 -2.52 3.94 -16.09
C ILE A 88 -1.12 4.39 -15.64
N LYS A 89 -0.28 4.84 -16.57
CA LYS A 89 1.05 5.38 -16.25
C LYS A 89 0.99 6.55 -15.27
N TYR A 90 0.00 7.43 -15.43
CA TYR A 90 -0.22 8.54 -14.51
C TYR A 90 -0.47 8.05 -13.08
N ILE A 91 -1.33 7.04 -12.91
CA ILE A 91 -1.63 6.45 -11.59
C ILE A 91 -0.36 5.85 -10.97
N ILE A 92 0.39 5.04 -11.73
CA ILE A 92 1.65 4.43 -11.26
C ILE A 92 2.65 5.51 -10.83
N CYS A 93 2.82 6.55 -11.67
CA CYS A 93 3.69 7.67 -11.37
C CYS A 93 3.26 8.44 -10.11
N CYS A 94 1.96 8.64 -9.91
CA CYS A 94 1.44 9.31 -8.71
C CYS A 94 1.64 8.47 -7.45
N TYR A 95 1.46 7.15 -7.53
CA TYR A 95 1.77 6.22 -6.44
C TYR A 95 3.26 6.30 -6.04
N LEU A 96 4.16 6.08 -7.00
CA LEU A 96 5.61 6.09 -6.75
C LEU A 96 6.11 7.46 -6.25
N ARG A 97 5.62 8.56 -6.82
CA ARG A 97 5.98 9.91 -6.36
C ARG A 97 5.55 10.17 -4.92
N CYS A 98 4.36 9.71 -4.53
CA CYS A 98 3.87 9.87 -3.17
C CYS A 98 4.77 9.13 -2.18
N ARG A 99 5.15 7.89 -2.52
CA ARG A 99 6.06 7.08 -1.71
C ARG A 99 7.44 7.71 -1.59
N LEU A 100 8.04 8.12 -2.72
CA LEU A 100 9.34 8.77 -2.71
C LEU A 100 9.36 10.04 -1.85
N ALA A 101 8.31 10.86 -1.91
CA ALA A 101 8.21 12.06 -1.08
C ALA A 101 8.24 11.72 0.42
N LYS A 102 7.51 10.69 0.85
CA LYS A 102 7.54 10.22 2.25
C LYS A 102 8.87 9.59 2.63
N ILE A 103 9.50 8.84 1.72
CA ILE A 103 10.82 8.26 1.94
C ILE A 103 11.86 9.36 2.13
N GLU A 104 11.80 10.44 1.35
CA GLU A 104 12.69 11.60 1.50
C GLU A 104 12.44 12.37 2.81
N GLU A 105 11.18 12.48 3.24
CA GLU A 105 10.83 13.19 4.47
C GLU A 105 11.26 12.42 5.74
N PHE A 106 11.11 11.09 5.73
CA PHE A 106 11.34 10.24 6.90
C PHE A 106 12.48 9.22 6.71
N THR A 107 13.48 9.52 5.87
CA THR A 107 14.49 8.54 5.41
C THR A 107 15.16 7.75 6.53
N ASP A 108 15.77 8.44 7.50
CA ASP A 108 16.53 7.78 8.57
C ASP A 108 15.61 7.00 9.53
N PHE A 109 14.38 7.48 9.75
CA PHE A 109 13.38 6.77 10.55
C PHE A 109 12.94 5.48 9.84
N ILE A 110 12.61 5.55 8.56
CA ILE A 110 12.20 4.40 7.76
C ILE A 110 13.31 3.35 7.69
N LEU A 111 14.56 3.75 7.40
CA LEU A 111 15.69 2.81 7.34
C LEU A 111 15.95 2.11 8.69
N ALA A 112 15.77 2.82 9.81
CA ALA A 112 15.94 2.24 11.14
C ALA A 112 14.80 1.26 11.50
N GLU A 113 13.58 1.51 11.03
CA GLU A 113 12.45 0.61 11.22
C GLU A 113 12.52 -0.60 10.28
N GLU A 114 12.90 -0.42 9.03
CA GLU A 114 13.07 -1.50 8.05
C GLU A 114 14.10 -2.55 8.51
N ALA A 115 15.15 -2.13 9.23
CA ALA A 115 16.15 -3.03 9.80
C ALA A 115 15.61 -3.91 10.95
N LYS A 116 14.49 -3.53 11.59
CA LYS A 116 13.88 -4.25 12.70
C LYS A 116 12.69 -5.10 12.28
N ARG A 117 12.01 -4.72 11.20
CA ARG A 117 10.78 -5.36 10.74
C ARG A 117 11.09 -6.66 10.01
N GLU A 118 10.23 -7.66 10.21
CA GLU A 118 10.24 -8.90 9.43
C GLU A 118 9.63 -8.69 8.04
N GLU A 119 8.54 -7.93 7.97
CA GLU A 119 7.88 -7.54 6.72
C GLU A 119 8.45 -6.20 6.23
N LYS A 120 9.03 -6.23 5.03
CA LYS A 120 9.66 -5.06 4.39
C LYS A 120 8.60 -4.15 3.80
N LEU A 121 8.62 -2.87 4.17
CA LEU A 121 7.71 -1.87 3.59
C LEU A 121 8.19 -1.33 2.25
N LEU A 122 9.50 -1.39 2.00
CA LEU A 122 10.14 -0.82 0.83
C LEU A 122 10.35 -1.87 -0.26
N SER A 123 10.27 -1.45 -1.51
CA SER A 123 10.85 -2.24 -2.61
C SER A 123 12.39 -2.22 -2.53
N GLU A 124 13.06 -3.15 -3.23
CA GLU A 124 14.53 -3.19 -3.26
C GLU A 124 15.14 -1.91 -3.86
N GLU A 125 14.46 -1.34 -4.85
CA GLU A 125 14.83 -0.08 -5.49
C GLU A 125 14.62 1.09 -4.54
N GLU A 126 13.51 1.12 -3.80
CA GLU A 126 13.23 2.14 -2.78
C GLU A 126 14.25 2.09 -1.64
N PHE A 127 14.64 0.90 -1.20
CA PHE A 127 15.68 0.71 -0.18
C PHE A 127 17.03 1.22 -0.65
N THR A 128 17.41 0.90 -1.90
CA THR A 128 18.64 1.38 -2.52
C THR A 128 18.64 2.91 -2.66
N TYR A 129 17.49 3.48 -3.06
CA TYR A 129 17.29 4.92 -3.13
C TYR A 129 17.45 5.59 -1.76
N ALA A 130 16.72 5.12 -0.74
CA ALA A 130 16.74 5.67 0.61
C ALA A 130 18.15 5.63 1.22
N THR A 131 18.86 4.50 1.06
CA THR A 131 20.24 4.34 1.55
C THR A 131 21.19 5.32 0.86
N THR A 132 21.08 5.44 -0.47
CA THR A 132 21.91 6.37 -1.25
C THR A 132 21.62 7.82 -0.87
N PHE A 133 20.35 8.18 -0.73
CA PHE A 133 19.91 9.51 -0.34
C PHE A 133 20.40 9.90 1.07
N SER A 134 20.25 9.00 2.05
CA SER A 134 20.75 9.21 3.42
C SER A 134 22.27 9.43 3.42
N ASN A 135 23.03 8.62 2.67
CA ASN A 135 24.49 8.74 2.58
C ASN A 135 24.94 10.06 1.92
N ILE A 136 24.30 10.46 0.82
CA ILE A 136 24.60 11.73 0.14
C ILE A 136 24.31 12.91 1.06
N THR A 137 23.16 12.88 1.74
CA THR A 137 22.74 13.93 2.66
C THR A 137 23.70 14.06 3.85
N LYS A 138 24.06 12.94 4.49
CA LYS A 138 25.05 12.92 5.58
C LYS A 138 26.40 13.45 5.14
N LYS A 139 26.92 13.00 3.99
CA LYS A 139 28.18 13.49 3.43
C LYS A 139 28.15 14.99 3.14
N HIS A 140 27.03 15.50 2.64
CA HIS A 140 26.85 16.93 2.38
C HIS A 140 26.90 17.75 3.67
N PHE A 141 26.16 17.33 4.71
CA PHE A 141 26.19 17.98 6.01
C PHE A 141 27.56 17.89 6.70
N GLU A 142 28.26 16.77 6.55
CA GLU A 142 29.62 16.59 7.06
C GLU A 142 30.61 17.58 6.46
N GLN A 143 30.51 17.82 5.15
CA GLN A 143 31.40 18.75 4.44
C GLN A 143 31.13 20.21 4.79
N ILE A 144 29.88 20.59 5.01
CA ILE A 144 29.50 22.00 5.19
C ILE A 144 29.55 22.41 6.66
N VAL A 145 28.92 21.66 7.56
CA VAL A 145 28.63 22.12 8.93
C VAL A 145 29.28 21.23 9.99
N LEU A 146 29.12 19.91 9.91
CA LEU A 146 29.47 19.03 11.04
C LEU A 146 30.98 18.95 11.28
N LYS A 147 31.82 19.27 10.28
CA LYS A 147 33.27 19.43 10.46
C LYS A 147 33.62 20.57 11.44
N TYR A 148 32.82 21.63 11.45
CA TYR A 148 33.07 22.82 12.25
C TYR A 148 32.26 22.84 13.55
N VAL A 149 31.12 22.16 13.58
CA VAL A 149 30.24 22.07 14.75
C VAL A 149 29.83 20.61 15.00
N PRO A 150 30.70 19.80 15.65
CA PRO A 150 30.44 18.38 15.87
C PRO A 150 29.28 18.10 16.84
N THR A 151 28.96 19.04 17.74
CA THR A 151 27.88 18.90 18.73
C THR A 151 26.50 18.73 18.10
N LEU A 152 26.31 19.25 16.88
CA LEU A 152 25.05 19.09 16.13
C LEU A 152 24.81 17.65 15.68
N ARG A 153 25.83 16.78 15.67
CA ARG A 153 25.68 15.39 15.22
C ARG A 153 24.76 14.60 16.16
N ASP A 154 24.92 14.82 17.46
CA ASP A 154 24.11 14.16 18.50
C ASP A 154 22.68 14.73 18.51
N ASP A 155 22.53 16.04 18.35
CA ASP A 155 21.22 16.71 18.27
C ASP A 155 20.41 16.26 17.04
N CYS A 156 21.04 16.14 15.88
CA CYS A 156 20.39 15.64 14.67
C CYS A 156 19.97 14.17 14.79
N ALA A 157 20.75 13.34 15.48
CA ALA A 157 20.41 11.93 15.71
C ALA A 157 19.21 11.77 16.66
N GLN A 158 19.03 12.70 17.61
CA GLN A 158 17.91 12.67 18.56
C GLN A 158 16.61 13.22 17.96
N ASN A 159 16.69 14.19 17.04
CA ASN A 159 15.54 14.89 16.46
C ASN A 159 15.22 14.42 15.03
N LEU A 160 15.13 13.11 14.81
CA LEU A 160 14.72 12.57 13.52
C LEU A 160 13.24 12.87 13.26
N PRO A 161 12.87 13.32 12.05
CA PRO A 161 11.47 13.49 11.68
C PRO A 161 10.75 12.13 11.72
N ARG A 162 9.53 12.13 12.23
CA ARG A 162 8.69 10.92 12.33
C ARG A 162 7.28 11.20 11.83
N PRO A 163 6.61 10.21 11.23
CA PRO A 163 5.20 10.30 10.90
C PRO A 163 4.34 10.64 12.13
N ASN A 164 3.33 11.49 11.94
CA ASN A 164 2.36 11.79 12.98
C ASN A 164 1.17 10.83 12.92
N GLU A 165 1.24 9.74 13.70
CA GLU A 165 0.18 8.73 13.79
C GLU A 165 -1.15 9.26 14.37
N MET A 166 -1.13 10.40 15.05
CA MET A 166 -2.33 11.03 15.62
C MET A 166 -3.01 12.01 14.65
N SER A 167 -2.50 12.12 13.42
CA SER A 167 -3.16 12.88 12.36
C SER A 167 -4.54 12.29 12.07
N HIS A 168 -5.56 13.14 11.92
CA HIS A 168 -6.91 12.70 11.63
C HIS A 168 -7.04 12.44 10.13
N VAL A 169 -7.59 11.27 9.78
CA VAL A 169 -7.80 10.84 8.40
C VAL A 169 -9.27 10.59 8.16
N PHE A 170 -9.72 10.85 6.93
CA PHE A 170 -11.06 10.47 6.47
C PHE A 170 -11.00 9.06 5.90
N LEU A 171 -11.92 8.21 6.33
CA LEU A 171 -12.01 6.84 5.86
C LEU A 171 -13.43 6.45 5.47
N THR A 172 -13.54 5.48 4.58
CA THR A 172 -14.78 4.78 4.23
C THR A 172 -14.63 3.32 4.64
N ALA A 173 -15.66 2.76 5.26
CA ALA A 173 -15.68 1.34 5.59
C ALA A 173 -16.05 0.51 4.36
N ASN A 174 -15.22 -0.48 4.03
CA ASN A 174 -15.47 -1.45 2.97
C ASN A 174 -16.24 -2.67 3.49
N LYS A 175 -16.14 -2.95 4.80
CA LYS A 175 -16.83 -4.04 5.49
C LYS A 175 -17.48 -3.52 6.77
N ASP A 176 -18.44 -4.28 7.29
CA ASP A 176 -19.02 -4.03 8.61
C ASP A 176 -18.00 -4.42 9.69
N VAL A 177 -17.54 -3.45 10.47
CA VAL A 177 -16.62 -3.66 11.60
C VAL A 177 -17.29 -3.11 12.86
N PRO A 178 -17.81 -3.96 13.75
CA PRO A 178 -18.44 -3.53 15.00
C PRO A 178 -17.39 -3.10 16.03
N SER A 179 -17.77 -2.18 16.93
CA SER A 179 -17.04 -1.82 18.15
C SER A 179 -15.58 -1.41 17.93
N VAL A 180 -15.30 -0.46 17.04
CA VAL A 180 -13.97 0.17 16.97
C VAL A 180 -13.84 1.14 18.15
N ILE A 181 -12.91 0.84 19.08
CA ILE A 181 -12.66 1.70 20.24
C ILE A 181 -11.87 2.93 19.79
N VAL A 182 -12.50 4.11 19.91
CA VAL A 182 -11.91 5.39 19.53
C VAL A 182 -11.52 6.20 20.78
N GLY A 183 -10.24 6.55 20.85
CA GLY A 183 -9.73 7.50 21.84
C GLY A 183 -9.47 6.90 23.23
N SER A 184 -9.21 7.77 24.20
CA SER A 184 -8.89 7.41 25.60
C SER A 184 -10.12 7.26 26.50
N ASN A 185 -11.32 7.50 25.95
CA ASN A 185 -12.58 7.53 26.67
C ASN A 185 -13.43 6.27 26.44
N ASP A 186 -12.86 5.23 25.82
CA ASP A 186 -13.55 3.97 25.46
C ASP A 186 -14.86 4.18 24.67
N GLU A 187 -14.89 5.19 23.79
CA GLU A 187 -16.03 5.39 22.89
C GLU A 187 -15.98 4.36 21.75
N GLU A 188 -16.97 3.46 21.71
CA GLU A 188 -17.10 2.48 20.64
C GLU A 188 -17.89 3.07 19.47
N VAL A 189 -17.34 2.95 18.26
CA VAL A 189 -17.99 3.36 17.01
C VAL A 189 -18.13 2.15 16.10
N ASP A 190 -19.36 1.91 15.65
CA ASP A 190 -19.65 0.88 14.65
C ASP A 190 -19.42 1.43 13.24
N LEU A 191 -18.54 0.76 12.48
CA LEU A 191 -18.30 1.06 11.08
C LEU A 191 -19.24 0.22 10.22
N GLN A 192 -20.26 0.85 9.66
CA GLN A 192 -21.16 0.23 8.69
C GLN A 192 -20.59 0.35 7.27
N ILE A 193 -20.82 -0.64 6.42
CA ILE A 193 -20.36 -0.64 5.03
C ILE A 193 -20.80 0.63 4.28
N GLY A 194 -19.86 1.29 3.62
CA GLY A 194 -20.06 2.55 2.90
C GLY A 194 -20.20 3.79 3.78
N SER A 195 -20.20 3.66 5.11
CA SER A 195 -20.19 4.80 6.03
C SER A 195 -18.83 5.50 6.02
N ARG A 196 -18.83 6.82 6.28
CA ARG A 196 -17.63 7.66 6.29
C ARG A 196 -17.39 8.21 7.68
N HIS A 197 -16.15 8.10 8.13
CA HIS A 197 -15.75 8.49 9.48
C HIS A 197 -14.44 9.27 9.45
N ILE A 198 -14.21 10.01 10.53
CA ILE A 198 -12.94 10.69 10.80
C ILE A 198 -12.40 10.16 12.13
N MET A 199 -11.16 9.70 12.14
CA MET A 199 -10.49 9.24 13.36
C MET A 199 -8.97 9.41 13.25
N PRO A 200 -8.23 9.38 14.37
CA PRO A 200 -6.78 9.33 14.36
C PRO A 200 -6.27 8.13 13.56
N TYR A 201 -5.27 8.35 12.71
CA TYR A 201 -4.71 7.32 11.84
C TYR A 201 -4.23 6.07 12.60
N LYS A 202 -3.67 6.24 13.79
CA LYS A 202 -3.24 5.15 14.66
C LYS A 202 -4.29 4.06 14.87
N LEU A 203 -5.57 4.42 14.93
CA LEU A 203 -6.68 3.48 15.12
C LEU A 203 -7.11 2.83 13.80
N ALA A 204 -6.98 3.57 12.70
CA ALA A 204 -7.33 3.10 11.36
C ALA A 204 -6.22 2.26 10.71
N ALA A 205 -4.97 2.33 11.19
CA ALA A 205 -3.81 1.70 10.57
C ALA A 205 -3.96 0.18 10.42
N ASP A 206 -4.45 -0.50 11.46
CA ASP A 206 -4.62 -1.96 11.41
C ASP A 206 -5.83 -2.37 10.55
N LEU A 207 -6.92 -1.60 10.60
CA LEU A 207 -8.08 -1.77 9.71
C LEU A 207 -7.69 -1.57 8.23
N LEU A 208 -6.76 -0.64 7.97
CA LEU A 208 -6.27 -0.33 6.63
C LEU A 208 -5.40 -1.47 6.09
N LYS A 209 -4.54 -2.07 6.93
CA LYS A 209 -3.73 -3.25 6.55
C LYS A 209 -4.60 -4.45 6.18
N ASN A 210 -5.70 -4.65 6.90
CA ASN A 210 -6.65 -5.73 6.63
C ASN A 210 -7.56 -5.47 5.41
N GLY A 211 -7.54 -4.25 4.86
CA GLY A 211 -8.40 -3.84 3.74
C GLY A 211 -9.86 -3.57 4.13
N ASP A 212 -10.17 -3.50 5.43
CA ASP A 212 -11.52 -3.29 5.95
C ASP A 212 -11.99 -1.84 5.76
N VAL A 213 -11.04 -0.91 5.66
CA VAL A 213 -11.29 0.52 5.40
C VAL A 213 -10.42 1.03 4.24
N GLN A 214 -10.87 2.11 3.62
CA GLN A 214 -10.13 2.85 2.59
C GLN A 214 -10.05 4.33 2.96
N LEU A 215 -8.91 4.97 2.74
CA LEU A 215 -8.74 6.41 2.97
C LEU A 215 -9.30 7.25 1.81
N LEU A 216 -9.77 8.46 2.12
CA LEU A 216 -10.41 9.40 1.21
C LEU A 216 -9.66 10.72 1.02
#